data_AF-A0A8H7SIA0-F1
#
_entry.id   AF-A0A8H7SIA0-F1
#
_cell.length_a   1.000
_cell.length_b   1.000
_cell.length_c   1.000
_cell.angle_alpha   90.00
_cell.angle_beta   90.00
_cell.angle_gamma   90.00
#
_symmetry.space_group_name_H-M   'P 1'
#
loop_
_entity.id
_entity.type
_entity.pdbx_description
1 polymer ?
#
loop_
_entity_poly.entity_id
_entity_poly.type
_entity_poly.pdbx_seq_one_letter_code
_entity_poly.pdbx_strand_id
1 'polypeptide(L)'
;MRHALLCDELDDIIRSYDYGIVPGSATVFVKDEVNNMGRLDLTLLEGVMIVVEVSEKGYKVASCSPLSNATVAITTSKTVQRNLEIMFDTMDNLLMAVSPIFCQRFQQALYDKLESVHKTNIPSSTQEPTLDLDQTISQQVLEELQNWMH
;
A
#
# COMPACT_ATOMS: atom_id res chain seq x y z
N MET A 1 4.93 31.40 -1.13
CA MET A 1 4.28 30.24 -0.51
C MET A 1 4.07 29.06 -1.47
N ARG A 2 3.96 29.25 -2.80
CA ARG A 2 3.78 28.12 -3.76
C ARG A 2 4.99 27.19 -3.92
N HIS A 3 6.22 27.71 -3.91
CA HIS A 3 7.43 26.88 -4.10
C HIS A 3 7.70 25.88 -2.96
N ALA A 4 7.18 26.14 -1.76
CA ALA A 4 7.28 25.20 -0.64
C ALA A 4 6.52 23.91 -0.96
N LEU A 5 5.34 24.02 -1.59
CA LEU A 5 4.47 22.89 -1.88
C LEU A 5 5.08 21.88 -2.86
N LEU A 6 5.77 22.35 -3.91
CA LEU A 6 6.42 21.43 -4.87
C LEU A 6 7.61 20.68 -4.25
N CYS A 7 8.40 21.34 -3.39
CA CYS A 7 9.52 20.67 -2.72
C CYS A 7 8.99 19.60 -1.77
N ASP A 8 8.00 19.97 -0.96
CA ASP A 8 7.36 19.08 0.01
C ASP A 8 6.71 17.90 -0.73
N GLU A 9 6.04 18.14 -1.86
CA GLU A 9 5.44 17.09 -2.68
C GLU A 9 6.48 16.13 -3.28
N LEU A 10 7.60 16.65 -3.79
CA LEU A 10 8.66 15.81 -4.33
C LEU A 10 9.34 14.96 -3.24
N ASP A 11 9.56 15.54 -2.06
CA ASP A 11 10.09 14.83 -0.89
C ASP A 11 9.10 13.79 -0.35
N ASP A 12 7.81 14.11 -0.36
CA ASP A 12 6.73 13.20 0.02
C ASP A 12 6.65 12.02 -0.94
N ILE A 13 6.86 12.23 -2.24
CA ILE A 13 6.92 11.14 -3.23
C ILE A 13 8.07 10.18 -2.90
N ILE A 14 9.26 10.72 -2.62
CA ILE A 14 10.44 9.90 -2.30
C ILE A 14 10.18 9.00 -1.08
N ARG A 15 9.47 9.51 -0.07
CA ARG A 15 9.24 8.78 1.19
C ARG A 15 8.03 7.87 1.15
N SER A 16 6.94 8.31 0.52
CA SER A 16 5.63 7.68 0.65
C SER A 16 5.48 6.45 -0.23
N TYR A 17 6.25 6.34 -1.32
CA TYR A 17 6.05 5.33 -2.35
C TYR A 17 7.03 4.17 -2.32
N ASP A 18 8.03 4.19 -1.44
CA ASP A 18 9.07 3.16 -1.33
C ASP A 18 8.52 1.72 -1.17
N TYR A 19 7.32 1.56 -0.61
CA TYR A 19 6.67 0.25 -0.48
C TYR A 19 6.20 -0.32 -1.83
N GLY A 20 5.96 0.51 -2.84
CA GLY A 20 5.38 0.14 -4.12
C GLY A 20 6.33 0.25 -5.32
N ILE A 21 7.53 0.81 -5.10
CA ILE A 21 8.61 0.93 -6.09
C ILE A 21 9.87 0.21 -5.56
N VAL A 22 10.96 0.22 -6.32
CA VAL A 22 12.26 -0.21 -5.79
C VAL A 22 12.70 0.79 -4.70
N PRO A 23 12.92 0.35 -3.45
CA PRO A 23 13.24 1.27 -2.36
C PRO A 23 14.48 2.11 -2.64
N GLY A 24 14.39 3.41 -2.38
CA GLY A 24 15.49 4.35 -2.61
C GLY A 24 15.83 4.60 -4.08
N SER A 25 14.98 4.17 -5.02
CA SER A 25 15.18 4.44 -6.46
C SER A 25 14.63 5.78 -6.93
N ALA A 26 13.80 6.45 -6.12
CA ALA A 26 13.21 7.74 -6.49
C ALA A 26 14.22 8.88 -6.31
N THR A 27 14.59 9.57 -7.39
CA THR A 27 15.51 10.71 -7.33
C THR A 27 15.01 11.90 -8.14
N VAL A 28 14.96 13.08 -7.53
CA VAL A 28 14.65 14.33 -8.22
C VAL A 28 15.88 14.80 -9.00
N PHE A 29 15.74 15.04 -10.30
CA PHE A 29 16.85 15.49 -11.15
C PHE A 29 16.56 16.78 -11.92
N VAL A 30 15.30 17.23 -11.98
CA VAL A 30 14.95 18.58 -12.43
C VAL A 30 14.01 19.23 -11.43
N LYS A 31 14.29 20.50 -11.13
CA LYS A 31 13.40 21.36 -10.38
C LYS A 31 13.33 22.71 -11.08
N ASP A 32 12.21 22.99 -11.73
CA ASP A 32 11.91 24.25 -12.38
C ASP A 32 10.93 25.05 -11.52
N GLU A 33 11.47 26.01 -10.78
CA GLU A 33 10.68 26.85 -9.88
C GLU A 33 9.85 27.87 -10.64
N VAL A 34 10.23 28.26 -11.86
CA VAL A 34 9.52 29.26 -12.66
C VAL A 34 8.21 28.67 -13.17
N ASN A 35 8.25 27.44 -13.66
CA ASN A 35 7.09 26.72 -14.17
C ASN A 35 6.37 25.86 -13.13
N ASN A 36 6.85 25.85 -11.87
CA ASN A 36 6.38 24.99 -10.78
C ASN A 36 6.30 23.52 -11.21
N MET A 37 7.41 23.01 -11.75
CA MET A 37 7.52 21.67 -12.33
C MET A 37 8.74 20.95 -11.76
N GLY A 38 8.56 19.71 -11.34
CA GLY A 38 9.62 18.79 -10.95
C GLY A 38 9.72 17.62 -11.92
N ARG A 39 10.91 17.02 -12.04
CA ARG A 39 11.07 15.69 -12.62
C ARG A 39 11.88 14.82 -11.71
N LEU A 40 11.38 13.60 -11.53
CA LEU A 40 12.04 12.55 -10.78
C LEU A 40 12.09 11.29 -11.61
N ASP A 41 13.15 10.50 -11.44
CA ASP A 41 13.16 9.12 -11.89
C ASP A 41 12.72 8.24 -10.72
N LEU A 42 12.15 7.09 -11.05
CA LEU A 42 11.92 6.01 -10.09
C LEU A 42 11.96 4.68 -10.83
N THR A 43 12.21 3.59 -10.10
CA THR A 43 12.22 2.25 -10.67
C THR A 43 11.05 1.45 -10.15
N LEU A 44 10.21 0.97 -11.07
CA LEU A 44 9.11 0.06 -10.77
C LEU A 44 9.66 -1.33 -10.38
N LEU A 45 8.92 -2.05 -9.54
CA LEU A 45 9.31 -3.39 -9.07
C LEU A 45 9.39 -4.42 -10.20
N GLU A 46 8.78 -4.15 -11.33
CA GLU A 46 8.86 -4.92 -12.57
C GLU A 46 10.20 -4.74 -13.32
N GLY A 47 11.11 -3.90 -12.82
CA GLY A 47 12.39 -3.61 -13.46
C GLY A 47 12.28 -2.63 -14.62
N VAL A 48 11.40 -1.63 -14.50
CA VAL A 48 11.24 -0.56 -15.47
C VAL A 48 11.51 0.77 -14.77
N MET A 49 12.49 1.51 -15.26
CA MET A 49 12.73 2.89 -14.83
C MET A 49 11.78 3.81 -15.58
N ILE A 50 11.16 4.74 -14.86
CA ILE A 50 10.30 5.77 -15.45
C ILE A 50 10.77 7.15 -15.01
N VAL A 51 10.56 8.14 -15.86
CA VAL A 51 10.67 9.55 -15.49
C VAL A 51 9.26 10.10 -15.32
N VAL A 52 8.98 10.64 -14.14
CA VAL A 52 7.72 11.29 -13.83
C VAL A 52 7.93 12.80 -13.80
N GLU A 53 7.09 13.52 -14.53
CA GLU A 53 6.93 14.97 -14.42
C GLU A 53 5.82 15.27 -13.42
N VAL A 54 6.11 16.15 -12.47
CA VAL A 54 5.21 16.61 -11.40
C VAL A 54 4.96 18.09 -11.63
N SER A 55 3.70 18.51 -11.63
CA SER A 55 3.30 19.90 -11.85
C SER A 55 1.98 20.21 -11.16
N GLU A 56 1.56 21.48 -11.16
CA GLU A 56 0.22 21.87 -10.65
C GLU A 56 -0.95 21.19 -11.40
N LYS A 57 -0.71 20.63 -12.59
CA LYS A 57 -1.72 19.92 -13.38
C LYS A 57 -1.82 18.44 -13.02
N GLY A 58 -0.93 17.93 -12.17
CA GLY A 58 -0.81 16.53 -11.82
C GLY A 58 0.49 15.91 -12.31
N TYR A 59 0.43 14.60 -12.53
CA TYR A 59 1.57 13.71 -12.74
C TYR A 59 1.49 13.06 -14.11
N LYS A 60 2.61 12.92 -14.81
CA LYS A 60 2.67 12.15 -16.04
C LYS A 60 4.00 11.44 -16.21
N VAL A 61 3.99 10.34 -16.95
CA VAL A 61 5.23 9.67 -17.35
C VAL A 61 5.78 10.35 -18.60
N ALA A 62 6.97 10.94 -18.50
CA ALA A 62 7.68 11.57 -19.60
C ALA A 62 8.51 10.57 -20.42
N SER A 63 9.05 9.54 -19.76
CA SER A 63 9.79 8.48 -20.44
C SER A 63 9.84 7.20 -19.61
N CYS A 64 10.19 6.09 -20.26
CA CYS A 64 10.42 4.81 -19.59
C CYS A 64 11.51 3.99 -20.27
N SER A 65 12.22 3.19 -19.49
CA SER A 65 13.24 2.26 -19.97
C SER A 65 13.20 0.95 -19.19
N PRO A 66 13.07 -0.22 -19.85
CA PRO A 66 13.24 -1.51 -19.18
C PRO A 66 14.71 -1.70 -18.79
N LEU A 67 14.95 -2.12 -17.55
CA LEU A 67 16.29 -2.37 -17.01
C LEU A 67 16.80 -3.80 -17.27
N SER A 68 15.94 -4.66 -17.80
CA SER A 68 16.29 -6.04 -18.14
C SER A 68 15.48 -6.55 -19.33
N ASN A 69 15.95 -7.65 -19.93
CA ASN A 69 15.22 -8.37 -20.98
C ASN A 69 14.19 -9.36 -20.42
N ALA A 70 13.87 -9.29 -19.12
CA ALA A 70 12.85 -10.14 -18.53
C ALA A 70 11.49 -9.82 -19.15
N THR A 71 10.68 -10.86 -19.40
CA THR A 71 9.35 -10.71 -19.99
C THR A 71 8.50 -9.69 -19.23
N VAL A 72 8.53 -9.72 -17.89
CA VAL A 72 7.79 -8.78 -17.03
C VAL A 72 8.18 -7.32 -17.28
N ALA A 73 9.48 -7.02 -17.37
CA ALA A 73 9.97 -5.67 -17.63
C ALA A 73 9.54 -5.18 -19.03
N ILE A 74 9.62 -6.05 -20.03
CA ILE A 74 9.21 -5.74 -21.41
C ILE A 74 7.70 -5.50 -21.49
N THR A 75 6.88 -6.36 -20.87
CA THR A 75 5.42 -6.19 -20.88
C THR A 75 4.99 -4.94 -20.15
N THR A 76 5.59 -4.66 -19.00
CA THR A 76 5.29 -3.45 -18.20
C THR A 76 5.75 -2.20 -18.94
N SER A 77 6.93 -2.21 -19.58
CA SER A 77 7.37 -1.10 -20.43
C SER A 77 6.37 -0.79 -21.55
N LYS A 78 5.77 -1.80 -22.19
CA LYS A 78 4.68 -1.57 -23.17
C LYS A 78 3.43 -0.95 -22.54
N THR A 79 3.10 -1.32 -21.30
CA THR A 79 1.98 -0.69 -20.56
C THR A 79 2.30 0.76 -20.25
N VAL A 80 3.50 1.05 -19.76
CA VAL A 80 3.97 2.42 -19.49
C VAL A 80 3.96 3.25 -20.78
N GLN A 81 4.43 2.69 -21.90
CA GLN A 81 4.42 3.36 -23.21
C GLN A 81 3.03 3.82 -23.66
N ARG A 82 1.98 3.05 -23.36
CA ARG A 82 0.59 3.44 -23.67
C ARG A 82 0.07 4.58 -22.80
N ASN A 83 0.74 4.83 -21.66
CA ASN A 83 0.39 5.87 -20.70
C ASN A 83 1.40 7.03 -20.70
N LEU A 84 2.29 7.11 -21.70
CA LEU A 84 3.20 8.24 -21.84
C LEU A 84 2.43 9.52 -22.11
N GLU A 85 2.87 10.61 -21.47
CA GLU A 85 2.30 11.95 -21.58
C GLU A 85 0.80 12.05 -21.17
N ILE A 86 0.22 10.98 -20.61
CA ILE A 86 -1.12 11.03 -20.02
C ILE A 86 -1.01 11.65 -18.63
N MET A 87 -1.84 12.66 -18.37
CA MET A 87 -1.91 13.34 -17.08
C MET A 87 -2.81 12.56 -16.11
N PHE A 88 -2.33 12.40 -14.88
CA PHE A 88 -3.02 11.77 -13.77
C PHE A 88 -3.15 12.76 -12.61
N ASP A 89 -4.27 12.71 -11.90
CA ASP A 89 -4.53 13.63 -10.78
C ASP A 89 -3.66 13.35 -9.55
N THR A 90 -3.27 12.08 -9.35
CA THR A 90 -2.47 11.63 -8.21
C THR A 90 -1.38 10.68 -8.66
N MET A 91 -0.28 10.63 -7.88
CA MET A 91 0.79 9.65 -8.10
C MET A 91 0.28 8.20 -7.93
N ASP A 92 -0.67 7.95 -7.03
CA ASP A 92 -1.34 6.65 -6.90
C ASP A 92 -2.02 6.23 -8.20
N ASN A 93 -2.80 7.13 -8.84
CA ASN A 93 -3.50 6.86 -10.09
C ASN A 93 -2.51 6.53 -11.22
N LEU A 94 -1.40 7.27 -11.29
CA LEU A 94 -0.33 7.01 -12.24
C LEU A 94 0.28 5.62 -12.00
N LEU A 95 0.71 5.32 -10.78
CA LEU A 95 1.38 4.06 -10.46
C LEU A 95 0.46 2.85 -10.61
N MET A 96 -0.83 3.00 -10.28
CA MET A 96 -1.84 1.96 -10.53
C MET A 96 -2.02 1.67 -12.02
N ALA A 97 -1.92 2.69 -12.88
CA ALA A 97 -2.04 2.52 -14.33
C ALA A 97 -0.82 1.85 -14.95
N VAL A 98 0.38 2.07 -14.40
CA VAL A 98 1.65 1.66 -15.05
C VAL A 98 2.37 0.49 -14.37
N SER A 99 2.05 0.16 -13.11
CA SER A 99 2.69 -0.91 -12.34
C SER A 99 1.67 -1.89 -11.73
N PRO A 100 1.51 -3.08 -12.34
CA PRO A 100 0.69 -4.15 -11.77
C PRO A 100 1.12 -4.56 -10.35
N ILE A 101 2.43 -4.58 -10.05
CA ILE A 101 2.93 -4.93 -8.71
C ILE A 101 2.57 -3.84 -7.71
N PHE A 102 2.65 -2.56 -8.10
CA PHE A 102 2.18 -1.46 -7.25
C PHE A 102 0.71 -1.64 -6.88
N CYS A 103 -0.16 -1.92 -7.86
CA CYS A 103 -1.58 -2.22 -7.61
C CYS A 103 -1.78 -3.31 -6.56
N GLN A 104 -1.06 -4.43 -6.68
CA GLN A 104 -1.15 -5.54 -5.72
C GLN A 104 -0.71 -5.11 -4.31
N ARG A 105 0.41 -4.39 -4.20
CA ARG A 105 0.91 -3.91 -2.90
C ARG A 105 0.00 -2.87 -2.27
N PHE A 106 -0.56 -1.97 -3.07
CA PHE A 106 -1.54 -0.99 -2.62
C PHE A 106 -2.78 -1.67 -2.04
N GLN A 107 -3.32 -2.66 -2.76
CA GLN A 107 -4.44 -3.46 -2.27
C GLN A 107 -4.10 -4.18 -0.96
N GLN A 108 -2.93 -4.84 -0.89
CA GLN A 108 -2.49 -5.52 0.33
C GLN A 108 -2.39 -4.55 1.52
N ALA A 109 -1.77 -3.39 1.32
CA ALA A 109 -1.64 -2.37 2.37
C ALA A 109 -3.01 -1.85 2.85
N LEU A 110 -4.00 -1.76 1.96
CA LEU A 110 -5.37 -1.42 2.36
C LEU A 110 -6.02 -2.56 3.17
N TYR A 111 -5.87 -3.81 2.74
CA TYR A 111 -6.39 -4.96 3.48
C TYR A 111 -5.81 -5.06 4.88
N ASP A 112 -4.49 -4.92 5.02
CA ASP A 112 -3.79 -4.99 6.32
C ASP A 112 -4.29 -3.90 7.28
N LYS A 113 -4.49 -2.67 6.76
CA LYS A 113 -5.05 -1.56 7.54
C LYS A 113 -6.48 -1.85 7.99
N LEU A 114 -7.34 -2.37 7.12
CA LEU A 114 -8.71 -2.73 7.48
C LEU A 114 -8.76 -3.84 8.54
N GLU A 115 -7.91 -4.86 8.40
CA GLU A 115 -7.82 -5.94 9.38
C GLU A 115 -7.37 -5.41 10.76
N SER A 116 -6.39 -4.49 10.79
CA SER A 116 -5.95 -3.87 12.04
C SER A 116 -7.05 -3.07 12.75
N VAL A 117 -7.94 -2.41 12.00
CA VAL A 117 -9.09 -1.69 12.56
C VAL A 117 -10.10 -2.67 13.17
N HIS A 118 -10.39 -3.77 12.47
CA HIS A 118 -11.29 -4.81 13.00
C HIS A 118 -10.74 -5.47 14.26
N LYS A 119 -9.43 -5.71 14.35
CA LYS A 119 -8.78 -6.25 15.56
C LYS A 119 -8.78 -5.26 16.74
N THR A 120 -8.74 -3.95 16.46
CA THR A 120 -8.70 -2.90 17.49
C THR A 120 -10.09 -2.60 18.08
N ASN A 121 -11.17 -2.92 17.37
CA ASN A 121 -12.55 -2.68 17.80
C ASN A 121 -13.21 -3.83 18.60
N ILE A 122 -12.43 -4.80 19.12
CA ILE A 122 -12.91 -5.72 20.16
C ILE A 122 -12.49 -5.12 21.51
N PRO A 123 -13.40 -4.45 22.27
CA PRO A 123 -13.09 -4.07 23.63
C PRO A 123 -12.83 -5.34 24.44
N SER A 124 -11.59 -5.48 24.88
CA SER A 124 -11.20 -6.34 25.99
C SER A 124 -11.76 -5.76 27.29
N SER A 125 -13.08 -5.91 27.47
CA SER A 125 -13.75 -5.76 28.76
C SER A 125 -14.65 -6.97 28.99
N THR A 126 -14.04 -8.08 29.35
CA THR A 126 -14.65 -8.99 30.31
C THR A 126 -13.56 -9.28 31.31
N GLN A 127 -13.51 -8.43 32.32
CA GLN A 127 -12.95 -8.79 33.62
C GLN A 127 -13.63 -10.10 34.02
N GLU A 128 -12.85 -11.16 34.15
CA GLU A 128 -13.23 -12.33 34.92
C GLU A 128 -13.65 -11.88 36.33
N PRO A 129 -14.88 -12.16 36.77
CA PRO A 129 -15.11 -12.41 38.17
C PRO A 129 -14.62 -13.83 38.44
N THR A 130 -13.52 -13.96 39.18
CA THR A 130 -13.23 -15.15 39.98
C THR A 130 -14.48 -15.53 40.78
N LEU A 131 -15.13 -16.60 40.36
CA LEU A 131 -15.97 -17.44 41.21
C LEU A 131 -15.45 -18.86 41.05
N ASP A 132 -14.65 -19.26 42.05
CA ASP A 132 -14.55 -20.65 42.49
C ASP A 132 -15.96 -21.25 42.56
N LEU A 133 -16.33 -22.06 41.57
CA LEU A 133 -17.38 -23.06 41.73
C LEU A 133 -16.77 -24.42 41.44
N ASP A 134 -16.03 -24.85 42.45
CA ASP A 134 -15.58 -26.21 42.66
C ASP A 134 -16.79 -27.18 42.58
N GLN A 135 -16.58 -28.28 41.85
CA GLN A 135 -17.02 -29.64 42.20
C GLN A 135 -18.51 -30.05 42.32
N THR A 136 -19.52 -29.20 42.15
CA THR A 136 -20.90 -29.65 42.49
C THR A 136 -21.69 -30.33 41.35
N ILE A 137 -21.27 -30.21 40.07
CA ILE A 137 -22.09 -30.70 38.94
C ILE A 137 -21.89 -32.21 38.64
N SER A 138 -20.81 -32.83 39.13
CA SER A 138 -20.51 -34.24 38.81
C SER A 138 -21.24 -35.28 39.67
N GLN A 139 -21.83 -34.93 40.83
CA GLN A 139 -22.54 -35.91 41.67
C GLN A 139 -24.04 -36.01 41.35
N GLN A 140 -24.70 -34.91 41.00
CA GLN A 140 -26.14 -34.91 40.70
C GLN A 140 -26.50 -35.70 39.43
N VAL A 141 -25.62 -35.68 38.41
CA VAL A 141 -25.84 -36.44 37.17
C VAL A 141 -25.59 -37.95 37.36
N LEU A 142 -24.75 -38.33 38.33
CA LEU A 142 -24.48 -39.74 38.64
C LEU A 142 -25.58 -40.38 39.49
N GLU A 143 -26.23 -39.65 40.40
CA GLU A 143 -27.37 -40.16 41.18
C GLU A 143 -28.64 -40.34 40.33
N GLU A 144 -28.91 -39.45 39.35
CA GLU A 144 -30.07 -39.59 38.46
C GLU A 144 -29.95 -40.80 37.52
N LEU A 145 -28.74 -41.17 37.10
CA LEU A 145 -28.51 -42.36 36.27
C LEU A 145 -28.60 -43.67 37.06
N GLN A 146 -28.33 -43.66 38.37
CA GLN A 146 -28.43 -44.84 39.21
C GLN A 146 -29.88 -45.16 39.62
N ASN A 147 -30.75 -44.16 39.68
CA ASN A 147 -32.19 -44.32 39.96
C ASN A 147 -33.02 -44.80 38.76
N TRP A 148 -32.45 -44.84 37.55
CA TRP A 148 -33.10 -45.37 36.35
C TRP A 148 -32.78 -46.84 36.05
N MET A 149 -31.92 -47.47 36.85
CA MET A 149 -31.47 -48.85 36.66
C MET A 149 -31.97 -49.83 37.73
N HIS A 150 -33.01 -49.47 38.49
CA HIS A 150 -33.77 -50.37 39.36
C HIS A 150 -35.27 -50.38 39.04
#